data_AF-A0A2T4LPA4-F1
#
_entry.id   AF-A0A2T4LPA4-F1
#
_cell.length_a   1.000
_cell.length_b   1.000
_cell.length_c   1.000
_cell.angle_alpha   90.00
_cell.angle_beta   90.00
_cell.angle_gamma   90.00
#
_symmetry.space_group_name_H-M   'P 1'
#
loop_
_entity.id
_entity.type
_entity.pdbx_description
1 polymer ?
#
loop_
_entity_poly.entity_id
_entity_poly.type
_entity_poly.pdbx_seq_one_letter_code
_entity_poly.pdbx_strand_id
1 'polypeptide(L)'
;MLKLYYKFNFATEPYIETENNDTNDLNDTPNNISENAHSNHTNHQQTEFNNDALKFQVLEELPQQIKDYLSNFEIREIRIIKSVLLKGKKSFNNAHDTYYRLEDVEFELVSVLKRFKAMLLQKNETVEAMQGYLMQSIKAELEEIHALNMRRQNMPKYNIFNE
;
A
#
# COMPACT_ATOMS: atom_id res chain seq x y z
N MET A 1 -13.05 -13.33 30.89
CA MET A 1 -13.55 -12.54 29.74
C MET A 1 -12.89 -13.08 28.48
N LEU A 2 -13.72 -13.52 27.52
CA LEU A 2 -13.49 -14.56 26.51
C LEU A 2 -12.30 -14.34 25.55
N LYS A 3 -11.56 -15.43 25.27
CA LYS A 3 -10.82 -15.63 24.01
C LYS A 3 -11.76 -16.35 23.02
N LEU A 4 -12.12 -15.70 21.93
CA LEU A 4 -12.88 -16.30 20.82
C LEU A 4 -11.91 -17.03 19.89
N TYR A 5 -11.96 -18.37 19.90
CA TYR A 5 -11.35 -19.23 18.88
C TYR A 5 -12.36 -19.43 17.75
N TYR A 6 -12.01 -19.02 16.53
CA TYR A 6 -12.74 -19.40 15.32
C TYR A 6 -12.38 -20.85 14.95
N LYS A 7 -13.41 -21.70 14.83
CA LYS A 7 -13.31 -23.11 14.41
C LYS A 7 -13.78 -23.21 12.97
N PHE A 8 -12.86 -23.46 12.03
CA PHE A 8 -13.19 -23.75 10.64
C PHE A 8 -13.65 -25.21 10.51
N ASN A 9 -14.86 -25.42 9.99
CA ASN A 9 -15.41 -26.74 9.66
C ASN A 9 -15.07 -27.07 8.19
N PHE A 10 -14.37 -28.19 7.96
CA PHE A 10 -14.25 -28.79 6.63
C PHE A 10 -15.35 -29.84 6.48
N ALA A 11 -16.22 -29.68 5.48
CA ALA A 11 -17.15 -30.72 5.05
C ALA A 11 -16.41 -31.70 4.12
N THR A 12 -16.51 -33.00 4.41
CA THR A 12 -15.96 -34.10 3.62
C THR A 12 -17.05 -34.62 2.67
N GLU A 13 -16.86 -34.45 1.36
CA GLU A 13 -17.69 -35.08 0.32
C GLU A 13 -17.17 -36.51 0.02
N PRO A 14 -18.06 -37.49 -0.20
CA PRO A 14 -17.68 -38.88 -0.40
C PRO A 14 -17.20 -39.18 -1.84
N TYR A 15 -16.18 -40.03 -1.92
CA TYR A 15 -15.57 -40.59 -3.13
C TYR A 15 -16.56 -41.45 -3.93
N ILE A 16 -16.72 -41.18 -5.22
CA ILE A 16 -17.46 -42.04 -6.16
C ILE A 16 -16.46 -42.51 -7.23
N GLU A 17 -16.19 -43.82 -7.25
CA GLU A 17 -15.49 -44.50 -8.34
C GLU A 17 -16.42 -44.67 -9.55
N THR A 18 -15.93 -44.33 -10.74
CA THR A 18 -16.48 -44.84 -12.00
C THR A 18 -15.32 -45.31 -12.87
N GLU A 19 -15.18 -46.63 -12.99
CA GLU A 19 -14.30 -47.28 -13.96
C GLU A 19 -14.87 -47.19 -15.39
N ASN A 20 -14.02 -46.71 -16.30
CA ASN A 20 -13.78 -47.07 -17.71
C ASN A 20 -14.94 -47.61 -18.58
N ASN A 21 -15.12 -47.01 -19.77
CA ASN A 21 -14.96 -47.69 -21.07
C ASN A 21 -15.06 -46.73 -22.27
N ASP A 22 -13.94 -46.64 -22.99
CA ASP A 22 -13.81 -46.83 -24.45
C ASP A 22 -14.66 -46.01 -25.43
N THR A 23 -14.02 -45.04 -26.11
CA THR A 23 -14.13 -44.91 -27.58
C THR A 23 -12.84 -44.34 -28.15
N ASN A 24 -12.08 -45.23 -28.80
CA ASN A 24 -11.16 -44.89 -29.88
C ASN A 24 -11.86 -44.02 -30.94
N ASP A 25 -11.27 -42.87 -31.28
CA ASP A 25 -11.38 -42.29 -32.61
C ASP A 25 -9.99 -41.85 -33.07
N LEU A 26 -9.29 -42.81 -33.66
CA LEU A 26 -8.14 -42.58 -34.53
C LEU A 26 -8.70 -42.36 -35.94
N ASN A 27 -8.39 -41.23 -36.55
CA ASN A 27 -8.06 -41.24 -37.97
C ASN A 27 -7.02 -40.19 -38.34
N ASP A 28 -6.01 -40.70 -39.03
CA ASP A 28 -4.77 -40.09 -39.51
C ASP A 28 -4.97 -38.91 -40.47
N THR A 29 -4.01 -37.98 -40.46
CA THR A 29 -3.52 -37.37 -41.71
C THR A 29 -2.02 -37.12 -41.60
N PRO A 30 -1.16 -37.74 -42.45
CA PRO A 30 0.26 -37.46 -42.47
C PRO A 30 0.58 -36.31 -43.42
N ASN A 31 1.63 -35.54 -43.06
CA ASN A 31 2.35 -34.54 -43.86
C ASN A 31 1.66 -33.18 -44.12
N ASN A 32 2.11 -32.12 -43.42
CA ASN A 32 3.24 -31.28 -43.86
C ASN A 32 3.29 -29.97 -43.03
N ILE A 33 4.49 -29.66 -42.52
CA ILE A 33 5.06 -28.33 -42.33
C ILE A 33 4.06 -27.21 -41.95
N SER A 34 3.96 -26.92 -40.65
CA SER A 34 3.74 -25.54 -40.21
C SER A 34 4.47 -25.32 -38.88
N GLU A 35 5.22 -24.24 -38.88
CA GLU A 35 6.17 -23.80 -37.89
C GLU A 35 5.55 -23.66 -36.49
N ASN A 36 6.26 -24.21 -35.51
CA ASN A 36 6.55 -23.58 -34.23
C ASN A 36 5.62 -22.41 -33.81
N ALA A 37 4.43 -22.73 -33.30
CA ALA A 37 3.56 -21.76 -32.66
C ALA A 37 3.20 -22.22 -31.24
N HIS A 38 4.23 -22.47 -30.42
CA HIS A 38 4.05 -22.41 -28.97
C HIS A 38 3.78 -20.95 -28.62
N SER A 39 2.54 -20.62 -28.26
CA SER A 39 2.20 -19.29 -27.84
C SER A 39 2.99 -18.93 -26.58
N ASN A 40 3.92 -17.99 -26.69
CA ASN A 40 4.65 -17.41 -25.56
C ASN A 40 3.69 -16.55 -24.71
N HIS A 41 2.72 -17.15 -24.05
CA HIS A 41 1.74 -16.47 -23.19
C HIS A 41 1.93 -16.89 -21.73
N THR A 42 2.86 -16.26 -21.00
CA THR A 42 2.80 -16.28 -19.52
C THR A 42 3.55 -15.16 -18.78
N ASN A 43 4.35 -14.32 -19.44
CA ASN A 43 5.22 -13.40 -18.69
C ASN A 43 4.48 -12.23 -18.02
N HIS A 44 3.38 -11.73 -18.60
CA HIS A 44 2.70 -10.53 -18.09
C HIS A 44 1.99 -10.79 -16.74
N GLN A 45 1.22 -11.87 -16.63
CA GLN A 45 0.47 -12.21 -15.42
C GLN A 45 1.39 -12.52 -14.24
N GLN A 46 2.53 -13.16 -14.49
CA GLN A 46 3.53 -13.45 -13.44
C GLN A 46 4.21 -12.17 -12.95
N THR A 47 4.53 -11.23 -13.85
CA THR A 47 5.14 -9.95 -13.45
C THR A 47 4.17 -9.06 -12.66
N GLU A 48 2.89 -9.04 -13.01
CA GLU A 48 1.87 -8.28 -12.28
C GLU A 48 1.63 -8.86 -10.88
N PHE A 49 1.41 -10.18 -10.76
CA PHE A 49 1.22 -10.84 -9.48
C PHE A 49 2.41 -10.62 -8.52
N ASN A 50 3.63 -10.75 -9.03
CA ASN A 50 4.83 -10.52 -8.24
C ASN A 50 4.93 -9.06 -7.77
N ASN A 51 4.55 -8.10 -8.61
CA ASN A 51 4.53 -6.69 -8.23
C ASN A 51 3.48 -6.40 -7.15
N ASP A 52 2.29 -6.98 -7.25
CA ASP A 52 1.22 -6.78 -6.27
C ASP A 52 1.56 -7.40 -4.92
N ALA A 53 2.15 -8.60 -4.91
CA ALA A 53 2.63 -9.23 -3.68
C ALA A 53 3.72 -8.39 -2.99
N LEU A 54 4.66 -7.84 -3.77
CA LEU A 54 5.70 -6.95 -3.26
C LEU A 54 5.14 -5.63 -2.74
N LYS A 55 4.16 -5.03 -3.44
CA LYS A 55 3.47 -3.83 -2.96
C LYS A 55 2.71 -4.10 -1.66
N PHE A 56 2.00 -5.22 -1.57
CA PHE A 56 1.29 -5.65 -0.36
C PHE A 56 2.23 -5.71 0.84
N GLN A 57 3.38 -6.38 0.69
CA GLN A 57 4.39 -6.50 1.73
C GLN A 57 4.99 -5.13 2.11
N VAL A 58 5.39 -4.32 1.12
CA VAL A 58 6.04 -3.03 1.39
C VAL A 58 5.08 -2.05 2.06
N LEU A 59 3.78 -2.12 1.74
CA LEU A 59 2.75 -1.25 2.31
C LEU A 59 2.16 -1.78 3.62
N GLU A 60 2.64 -2.93 4.13
CA GLU A 60 2.23 -3.45 5.42
C GLU A 60 2.45 -2.41 6.53
N GLU A 61 1.58 -2.44 7.55
CA GLU A 61 1.59 -1.55 8.72
C GLU A 61 1.31 -0.06 8.44
N LEU A 62 1.12 0.34 7.18
CA LEU A 62 0.68 1.70 6.87
C LEU A 62 -0.85 1.82 7.00
N PRO A 63 -1.35 2.99 7.45
CA PRO A 63 -2.77 3.32 7.42
C PRO A 63 -3.37 3.18 6.01
N GLN A 64 -4.66 2.85 5.94
CA GLN A 64 -5.33 2.42 4.70
C GLN A 64 -5.27 3.48 3.59
N GLN A 65 -5.56 4.74 3.88
CA GLN A 65 -5.54 5.81 2.89
C GLN A 65 -4.13 6.09 2.37
N ILE A 66 -3.12 5.98 3.23
CA ILE A 66 -1.72 6.08 2.81
C ILE A 66 -1.36 4.90 1.91
N LYS A 67 -1.76 3.67 2.28
CA LYS A 67 -1.56 2.48 1.46
C LYS A 67 -2.22 2.61 0.08
N ASP A 68 -3.47 3.03 0.04
CA ASP A 68 -4.24 3.21 -1.20
C ASP A 68 -3.57 4.24 -2.10
N TYR A 69 -3.13 5.37 -1.52
CA TYR A 69 -2.46 6.40 -2.30
C TYR A 69 -1.07 5.98 -2.81
N LEU A 70 -0.26 5.33 -1.97
CA LEU A 70 1.08 4.87 -2.35
C LEU A 70 1.06 3.74 -3.39
N SER A 71 -0.05 3.00 -3.52
CA SER A 71 -0.20 1.96 -4.53
C SER A 71 -0.08 2.48 -5.98
N ASN A 72 -0.24 3.80 -6.17
CA ASN A 72 -0.04 4.51 -7.44
C ASN A 72 1.43 4.74 -7.84
N PHE A 73 2.38 4.35 -6.99
CA PHE A 73 3.82 4.47 -7.25
C PHE A 73 4.43 3.12 -7.61
N GLU A 74 5.63 3.14 -8.20
CA GLU A 74 6.43 1.94 -8.40
C GLU A 74 6.96 1.41 -7.05
N ILE A 75 7.23 0.11 -6.94
CA ILE A 75 7.68 -0.51 -5.68
C ILE A 75 8.93 0.16 -5.12
N ARG A 76 9.87 0.54 -6.00
CA ARG A 76 11.10 1.24 -5.61
C ARG A 76 10.80 2.60 -4.99
N GLU A 77 9.93 3.37 -5.63
CA GLU A 77 9.47 4.67 -5.13
C GLU A 77 8.73 4.53 -3.80
N ILE A 78 7.83 3.54 -3.67
CA ILE A 78 7.10 3.27 -2.42
C ILE A 78 8.07 3.05 -1.27
N ARG A 79 9.13 2.26 -1.46
CA ARG A 79 10.14 2.01 -0.41
C ARG A 79 10.81 3.30 0.05
N ILE A 80 11.14 4.20 -0.89
CA ILE A 80 11.74 5.49 -0.58
C ILE A 80 10.75 6.37 0.18
N ILE A 81 9.53 6.52 -0.34
CA ILE A 81 8.48 7.35 0.26
C ILE A 81 8.15 6.85 1.67
N LYS A 82 7.93 5.54 1.85
CA LYS A 82 7.70 4.92 3.17
C LYS A 82 8.87 5.19 4.12
N SER A 83 10.10 5.07 3.66
CA SER A 83 11.30 5.37 4.47
C SER A 83 11.31 6.82 4.95
N VAL A 84 11.05 7.78 4.06
CA VAL A 84 11.01 9.21 4.38
C VAL A 84 9.86 9.52 5.34
N LEU A 85 8.67 8.95 5.11
CA LEU A 85 7.49 9.09 5.96
C LEU A 85 7.76 8.65 7.39
N LEU A 86 8.29 7.44 7.56
CA LEU A 86 8.59 6.87 8.88
C LEU A 86 9.71 7.63 9.59
N LYS A 87 10.74 8.06 8.86
CA LYS A 87 11.82 8.90 9.41
C LYS A 87 11.30 10.28 9.83
N GLY A 88 10.42 10.89 9.04
CA GLY A 88 9.78 12.17 9.35
C GLY A 88 8.98 12.10 10.65
N LYS A 89 8.06 11.13 10.75
CA LYS A 89 7.31 10.84 11.98
C LYS A 89 8.23 10.61 13.18
N LYS A 90 9.21 9.71 13.05
CA LYS A 90 10.13 9.39 14.15
C LYS A 90 10.93 10.62 14.61
N SER A 91 11.44 11.40 13.66
CA SER A 91 12.17 12.64 13.94
C SER A 91 11.30 13.64 14.69
N PHE A 92 10.04 13.79 14.28
CA PHE A 92 9.09 14.70 14.91
C PHE A 92 8.74 14.27 16.34
N ASN A 93 8.33 13.01 16.52
CA ASN A 93 7.99 12.45 17.84
C ASN A 93 9.13 12.60 18.84
N ASN A 94 10.37 12.33 18.40
CA ASN A 94 11.55 12.48 19.25
C ASN A 94 11.83 13.96 19.61
N ALA A 95 11.57 14.90 18.70
CA ALA A 95 11.85 16.31 18.92
C ALA A 95 10.88 16.96 19.92
N HIS A 96 9.63 16.48 19.95
CA HIS A 96 8.57 17.03 20.81
C HIS A 96 8.22 16.15 22.01
N ASP A 97 8.93 15.03 22.21
CA ASP A 97 8.60 14.01 23.22
C ASP A 97 7.12 13.57 23.15
N THR A 98 6.67 13.25 21.94
CA THR A 98 5.28 12.86 21.65
C THR A 98 5.18 11.48 21.01
N TYR A 99 3.96 10.97 20.89
CA TYR A 99 3.68 9.67 20.28
C TYR A 99 2.57 9.77 19.22
N TYR A 100 2.76 10.60 18.20
CA TYR A 100 1.83 10.58 17.06
C TYR A 100 2.00 9.29 16.28
N ARG A 101 0.88 8.61 16.02
CA ARG A 101 0.81 7.51 15.07
C ARG A 101 0.51 8.05 13.67
N LEU A 102 0.71 7.23 12.64
CA LEU A 102 0.40 7.69 11.27
C LEU A 102 -1.11 7.81 11.06
N GLU A 103 -1.88 6.99 11.78
CA GLU A 103 -3.34 7.00 11.83
C GLU A 103 -3.89 8.32 12.36
N ASP A 104 -3.19 8.98 13.30
CA ASP A 104 -3.65 10.23 13.91
C ASP A 104 -3.56 11.43 12.96
N VAL A 105 -2.80 11.30 11.87
CA VAL A 105 -2.47 12.37 10.90
C VAL A 105 -2.59 11.89 9.46
N GLU A 106 -3.37 10.83 9.24
CA GLU A 106 -3.42 10.10 7.97
C GLU A 106 -3.85 11.01 6.81
N PHE A 107 -4.87 11.84 7.05
CA PHE A 107 -5.46 12.72 6.05
C PHE A 107 -4.47 13.78 5.56
N GLU A 108 -3.77 14.42 6.50
CA GLU A 108 -2.78 15.45 6.24
C GLU A 108 -1.55 14.88 5.52
N LEU A 109 -1.11 13.68 5.92
CA LEU A 109 -0.02 12.99 5.23
C LEU A 109 -0.41 12.58 3.80
N VAL A 110 -1.64 12.15 3.54
CA VAL A 110 -2.14 11.91 2.17
C VAL A 110 -2.12 13.21 1.36
N SER A 111 -2.48 14.35 1.96
CA SER A 111 -2.40 15.67 1.31
C SER A 111 -0.96 16.03 0.92
N VAL A 112 0.01 15.80 1.83
CA VAL A 112 1.43 15.96 1.53
C VAL A 112 1.87 15.08 0.36
N LEU A 113 1.47 13.81 0.35
CA LEU A 113 1.83 12.87 -0.73
C LEU A 113 1.20 13.26 -2.08
N LYS A 114 0.00 13.84 -2.09
CA LYS A 114 -0.66 14.41 -3.28
C LYS A 114 0.12 15.60 -3.84
N ARG A 115 0.47 16.57 -2.98
CA ARG A 115 1.29 17.73 -3.38
C ARG A 115 2.68 17.30 -3.85
N PHE A 116 3.26 16.30 -3.21
CA PHE A 116 4.54 15.71 -3.61
C PHE A 116 4.47 15.12 -5.02
N LYS A 117 3.46 14.30 -5.34
CA LYS A 117 3.29 13.75 -6.69
C LYS A 117 3.12 14.85 -7.74
N ALA A 118 2.32 15.87 -7.45
CA ALA A 118 2.17 17.02 -8.33
C ALA A 118 3.51 17.74 -8.57
N MET A 119 4.32 17.90 -7.52
CA MET A 119 5.65 18.52 -7.62
C MET A 119 6.63 17.69 -8.47
N LEU A 120 6.61 16.35 -8.35
CA LEU A 120 7.41 15.46 -9.20
C LEU A 120 7.07 15.66 -10.69
N LEU A 121 5.77 15.69 -11.01
CA LEU A 121 5.30 15.90 -12.37
C LEU A 121 5.64 17.30 -12.90
N GLN A 122 5.45 18.33 -12.07
CA GLN A 122 5.73 19.72 -12.43
C GLN A 122 7.21 19.96 -12.73
N LYS A 123 8.11 19.34 -11.96
CA LYS A 123 9.55 19.51 -12.09
C LYS A 123 10.22 18.47 -12.98
N ASN A 124 9.48 17.46 -13.42
CA ASN A 124 10.03 16.28 -14.11
C ASN A 124 11.19 15.65 -13.33
N GLU A 125 10.99 15.48 -12.02
CA GLU A 125 11.99 14.97 -11.08
C GLU A 125 11.62 13.59 -10.55
N THR A 126 12.62 12.85 -10.07
CA THR A 126 12.43 11.52 -9.48
C THR A 126 12.13 11.59 -7.99
N VAL A 127 11.49 10.55 -7.46
CA VAL A 127 11.26 10.39 -6.02
C VAL A 127 12.59 10.41 -5.26
N GLU A 128 13.64 9.79 -5.81
CA GLU A 128 14.99 9.78 -5.27
C GLU A 128 15.56 11.18 -5.07
N ALA A 129 15.49 12.02 -6.10
CA ALA A 129 16.03 13.38 -6.08
C ALA A 129 15.27 14.30 -5.10
N MET A 130 13.97 14.05 -4.94
CA MET A 130 13.07 14.91 -4.17
C MET A 130 12.80 14.43 -2.74
N GLN A 131 13.57 13.46 -2.22
CA GLN A 131 13.43 12.96 -0.84
C GLN A 131 13.56 14.07 0.22
N GLY A 132 14.50 15.00 0.03
CA GLY A 132 14.70 16.13 0.95
C GLY A 132 13.48 17.04 1.01
N TYR A 133 12.86 17.31 -0.14
CA TYR A 133 11.62 18.06 -0.21
C TYR A 133 10.48 17.35 0.52
N LEU A 134 10.28 16.05 0.25
CA LEU A 134 9.24 15.25 0.92
C LEU A 134 9.42 15.24 2.45
N MET A 135 10.66 15.05 2.92
CA MET A 135 10.99 15.10 4.35
C MET A 135 10.57 16.43 4.97
N GLN A 136 10.89 17.54 4.32
CA GLN A 136 10.54 18.87 4.81
C GLN A 136 9.03 19.09 4.83
N SER A 137 8.31 18.66 3.80
CA SER A 137 6.86 18.76 3.74
C SER A 137 6.16 17.95 4.83
N ILE A 138 6.63 16.72 5.13
CA ILE A 138 6.08 15.91 6.22
C ILE A 138 6.33 16.60 7.57
N LYS A 139 7.56 17.07 7.82
CA LYS A 139 7.87 17.76 9.07
C LYS A 139 7.00 19.00 9.26
N ALA A 140 6.88 19.83 8.23
CA ALA A 140 6.07 21.04 8.29
C ALA A 140 4.60 20.74 8.63
N GLU A 141 4.01 19.72 8.01
CA GLU A 141 2.62 19.33 8.28
C GLU A 141 2.44 18.81 9.73
N LEU A 142 3.37 18.01 10.24
CA LEU A 142 3.33 17.53 11.62
C LEU A 142 3.46 18.67 12.64
N GLU A 143 4.33 19.64 12.37
CA GLU A 143 4.47 20.85 13.20
C GLU A 143 3.16 21.66 13.23
N GLU A 144 2.50 21.82 12.09
CA GLU A 144 1.23 22.56 12.00
C GLU A 144 0.14 21.87 12.83
N ILE A 145 -0.05 20.56 12.65
CA ILE A 145 -1.03 19.78 13.41
C ILE A 145 -0.74 19.85 14.90
N HIS A 146 0.53 19.71 15.29
CA HIS A 146 0.92 19.76 16.67
C HIS A 146 0.65 21.14 17.29
N ALA A 147 1.04 22.21 16.62
CA ALA A 147 0.77 23.58 17.06
C ALA A 147 -0.75 23.83 17.20
N LEU A 148 -1.56 23.35 16.26
CA LEU A 148 -3.03 23.45 16.34
C LEU A 148 -3.59 22.69 17.55
N ASN A 149 -3.09 21.47 17.81
CA ASN A 149 -3.52 20.68 18.96
C ASN A 149 -3.14 21.35 20.28
N MET A 150 -1.93 21.90 20.39
CA MET A 150 -1.50 22.64 21.57
C MET A 150 -2.35 23.89 21.80
N ARG A 151 -2.72 24.63 20.75
CA ARG A 151 -3.64 25.78 20.86
C ARG A 151 -5.01 25.36 21.40
N ARG A 152 -5.56 24.25 20.89
CA ARG A 152 -6.88 23.73 21.32
C ARG A 152 -6.86 23.29 22.79
N GLN A 153 -5.79 22.65 23.23
CA GLN A 153 -5.62 22.25 24.63
C GLN A 153 -5.49 23.44 25.58
N ASN A 154 -4.86 24.51 25.12
CA ASN A 154 -4.62 25.72 25.92
C ASN A 154 -5.75 26.78 25.81
N MET A 155 -6.88 26.46 25.15
CA MET A 155 -8.01 27.40 25.11
C MET A 155 -8.66 27.54 26.49
N PRO A 156 -8.89 28.76 26.98
CA PRO A 156 -9.58 28.98 28.26
C PRO A 156 -10.98 28.34 28.25
N LYS A 157 -11.32 27.61 29.33
CA LYS A 157 -12.65 26.97 29.49
C LYS A 157 -13.81 27.98 29.57
N TYR A 158 -13.52 29.25 29.84
CA TYR A 158 -14.48 30.34 29.89
C TYR A 158 -14.20 31.28 28.71
N ASN A 159 -14.95 31.13 27.63
CA ASN A 159 -15.06 32.15 26.60
C ASN A 159 -15.92 33.30 27.13
N ILE A 160 -15.61 34.52 26.72
CA ILE A 160 -16.27 35.81 27.03
C ILE A 160 -17.78 35.86 26.68
N PHE A 161 -18.35 34.75 26.23
CA PHE A 161 -19.77 34.58 25.88
C PHE A 161 -20.55 33.70 26.88
N ASN A 162 -19.88 33.24 27.95
CA ASN A 162 -20.53 32.59 29.09
C ASN A 162 -20.47 33.53 30.30
N GLU A 163 -21.27 34.60 30.26
CA GLU A 163 -21.74 35.34 31.45
C GLU A 163 -23.25 35.14 31.60
#